data_AF-A0A6G6YE88-F1
#
_entry.id   AF-A0A6G6YE88-F1
#
_cell.length_a   1.000
_cell.length_b   1.000
_cell.length_c   1.000
_cell.angle_alpha   90.00
_cell.angle_beta   90.00
_cell.angle_gamma   90.00
#
_symmetry.space_group_name_H-M   'P 1'
#
loop_
_entity.id
_entity.type
_entity.pdbx_description
1 polymer ?
#
loop_
_entity_poly.entity_id
_entity_poly.type
_entity_poly.pdbx_seq_one_letter_code
_entity_poly.pdbx_strand_id
1 'polypeptide(L)'
;MFKNQDLRTGGFFELCIQVSESSKNDIVQKYFDFFWNQPNVEGPFDNNLKPINKIIDYRLEGILNIENVKIPFINFNIKEENPIETGSYWFDISFYITTIEKLFQIEPQNWDEKSNCPKELLEYLLQLMKKLYEIHPFKLALLDFEISGEYRIEDLKNLDFVNWSNSILYIGKENLDKVNEKNLKYVKILNE
;
A
#
# COMPACT_ATOMS: atom_id res chain seq x y z
N MET A 1 19.06 9.52 -8.88
CA MET A 1 17.65 9.21 -9.20
C MET A 1 16.70 9.74 -8.12
N PHE A 2 16.82 9.33 -6.85
CA PHE A 2 15.94 9.79 -5.76
C PHE A 2 15.90 11.32 -5.53
N LYS A 3 17.02 12.02 -5.80
CA LYS A 3 17.11 13.49 -5.72
C LYS A 3 16.50 14.24 -6.91
N ASN A 4 16.09 13.54 -7.96
CA ASN A 4 15.46 14.20 -9.10
C ASN A 4 14.02 14.54 -8.72
N GLN A 5 13.73 15.82 -8.48
CA GLN A 5 12.41 16.29 -8.09
C GLN A 5 11.37 16.05 -9.18
N ASP A 6 11.75 16.07 -10.45
CA ASP A 6 10.84 15.82 -11.59
C ASP A 6 10.28 14.38 -11.57
N LEU A 7 10.96 13.45 -10.90
CA LEU A 7 10.47 12.08 -10.72
C LEU A 7 9.49 11.96 -9.56
N ARG A 8 9.49 12.90 -8.63
CA ARG A 8 8.69 12.90 -7.39
C ARG A 8 7.49 13.84 -7.51
N THR A 9 6.75 13.74 -8.61
CA THR A 9 5.57 14.58 -8.89
C THR A 9 4.39 13.73 -9.36
N GLY A 10 3.24 14.36 -9.57
CA GLY A 10 2.01 13.65 -9.92
C GLY A 10 1.43 12.88 -8.73
N GLY A 11 0.50 11.98 -9.04
CA GLY A 11 -0.13 11.12 -8.05
C GLY A 11 0.67 9.87 -7.70
N PHE A 12 0.07 9.01 -6.90
CA PHE A 12 0.65 7.75 -6.44
C PHE A 12 -0.09 6.53 -6.97
N PHE A 13 0.67 5.49 -7.31
CA PHE A 13 0.21 4.10 -7.30
C PHE A 13 0.55 3.48 -5.96
N GLU A 14 -0.41 2.87 -5.29
CA GLU A 14 -0.27 2.55 -3.87
C GLU A 14 -0.74 1.14 -3.56
N LEU A 15 0.03 0.45 -2.72
CA LEU A 15 -0.47 -0.63 -1.88
C LEU A 15 -0.78 -0.01 -0.51
N CYS A 16 -2.05 0.10 -0.17
CA CYS A 16 -2.53 0.60 1.12
C CYS A 16 -3.10 -0.55 1.94
N ILE A 17 -2.68 -0.72 3.19
CA ILE A 17 -3.09 -1.84 4.03
C ILE A 17 -3.63 -1.35 5.38
N GLN A 18 -4.90 -1.63 5.65
CA GLN A 18 -5.50 -1.49 6.98
C GLN A 18 -5.05 -2.68 7.84
N VAL A 19 -3.98 -2.51 8.62
CA VAL A 19 -3.29 -3.62 9.29
C VAL A 19 -4.07 -4.11 10.51
N SER A 20 -4.26 -3.25 11.50
CA SER A 20 -4.81 -3.61 12.82
C SER A 20 -5.48 -2.41 13.49
N GLU A 21 -6.04 -2.60 14.69
CA GLU A 21 -6.36 -1.48 15.56
C GLU A 21 -5.10 -0.68 15.92
N SER A 22 -5.25 0.64 16.11
CA SER A 22 -4.18 1.56 16.52
C SER A 22 -3.52 1.20 17.85
N SER A 23 -4.16 0.38 18.69
CA SER A 23 -3.61 -0.11 19.95
C SER A 23 -2.56 -1.21 19.78
N LYS A 24 -2.47 -1.87 18.61
CA LYS A 24 -1.61 -3.04 18.35
C LYS A 24 -0.36 -2.68 17.54
N ASN A 25 0.51 -1.85 18.12
CA ASN A 25 1.72 -1.35 17.44
C ASN A 25 2.72 -2.48 17.06
N ASP A 26 2.71 -3.61 17.76
CA ASP A 26 3.66 -4.71 17.55
C ASP A 26 3.48 -5.38 16.19
N ILE A 27 2.27 -5.35 15.62
CA ILE A 27 1.97 -5.95 14.31
C ILE A 27 2.63 -5.13 13.20
N VAL A 28 2.48 -3.81 13.23
CA VAL A 28 3.08 -2.93 12.21
C VAL A 28 4.60 -2.98 12.27
N GLN A 29 5.18 -3.16 13.46
CA GLN A 29 6.62 -3.40 13.58
C GLN A 29 7.08 -4.65 12.81
N LYS A 30 6.30 -5.75 12.86
CA LYS A 30 6.63 -6.97 12.09
C LYS A 30 6.56 -6.73 10.58
N TYR A 31 5.57 -5.96 10.11
CA TYR A 31 5.44 -5.60 8.69
C TYR A 31 6.62 -4.77 8.21
N PHE A 32 6.96 -3.74 9.00
CA PHE A 32 8.09 -2.88 8.76
C PHE A 32 9.41 -3.66 8.71
N ASP A 33 9.68 -4.49 9.73
CA ASP A 33 10.90 -5.28 9.82
C ASP A 33 11.00 -6.22 8.63
N PHE A 34 9.90 -6.85 8.24
CA PHE A 34 9.89 -7.71 7.06
C PHE A 34 10.16 -6.96 5.76
N PHE A 35 9.44 -5.86 5.52
CA PHE A 35 9.53 -5.10 4.28
C PHE A 35 10.92 -4.50 4.07
N TRP A 36 11.46 -3.82 5.08
CA TRP A 36 12.74 -3.13 4.98
C TRP A 36 13.96 -4.05 5.01
N ASN A 37 13.80 -5.31 5.44
CA ASN A 37 14.87 -6.33 5.35
C ASN A 37 14.84 -7.15 4.05
N GLN A 38 13.97 -6.82 3.09
CA GLN A 38 13.98 -7.52 1.80
C GLN A 38 15.26 -7.19 1.02
N PRO A 39 15.88 -8.19 0.35
CA PRO A 39 17.15 -8.00 -0.35
C PRO A 39 17.09 -7.00 -1.50
N ASN A 40 15.90 -6.69 -1.98
CA ASN A 40 15.67 -5.78 -3.08
C ASN A 40 15.14 -4.41 -2.65
N VAL A 41 15.07 -4.13 -1.33
CA VAL A 41 14.64 -2.84 -0.77
C VAL A 41 15.85 -2.14 -0.15
N GLU A 42 16.14 -0.92 -0.57
CA GLU A 42 17.16 -0.04 0.04
C GLU A 42 16.47 1.03 0.89
N GLY A 43 16.91 1.20 2.14
CA GLY A 43 16.37 2.15 3.12
C GLY A 43 16.29 1.52 4.53
N PRO A 44 15.41 2.02 5.41
CA PRO A 44 14.60 3.23 5.28
C PRO A 44 15.44 4.50 5.34
N PHE A 45 15.00 5.55 4.65
CA PHE A 45 15.64 6.87 4.67
C PHE A 45 14.69 7.98 5.15
N ASP A 46 15.24 9.02 5.76
CA ASP A 46 14.54 10.28 6.04
C ASP A 46 14.34 11.11 4.76
N ASN A 47 13.66 12.25 4.87
CA ASN A 47 13.47 13.20 3.76
C ASN A 47 14.78 13.83 3.23
N ASN A 48 15.90 13.65 3.93
CA ASN A 48 17.25 14.06 3.53
C ASN A 48 18.10 12.88 3.04
N LEU A 49 17.51 11.70 2.85
CA LEU A 49 18.17 10.45 2.46
C LEU A 49 19.18 9.91 3.48
N LYS A 50 18.97 10.19 4.77
CA LYS A 50 19.75 9.61 5.86
C LYS A 50 19.10 8.32 6.34
N PRO A 51 19.88 7.25 6.62
CA PRO A 51 19.32 6.01 7.15
C PRO A 51 18.56 6.21 8.46
N ILE A 52 17.40 5.56 8.55
CA ILE A 52 16.56 5.49 9.75
C ILE A 52 16.49 4.04 10.21
N ASN A 53 16.62 3.81 11.51
CA ASN A 53 16.62 2.47 12.10
C ASN A 53 15.39 2.17 12.97
N LYS A 54 14.35 3.04 12.96
CA LYS A 54 13.16 2.91 13.81
C LYS A 54 11.91 3.48 13.14
N ILE A 55 10.75 2.92 13.47
CA ILE A 55 9.41 3.45 13.12
C ILE A 55 9.07 4.65 14.01
N ILE A 56 9.92 5.68 14.02
CA ILE A 56 9.57 6.96 14.66
C ILE A 56 8.90 7.87 13.62
N ASP A 57 9.27 7.71 12.35
CA ASP A 57 8.79 8.56 11.27
C ASP A 57 7.60 7.91 10.56
N TYR A 58 6.52 8.69 10.45
CA TYR A 58 5.31 8.31 9.74
C TYR A 58 5.52 8.19 8.22
N ARG A 59 6.60 8.77 7.70
CA ARG A 59 6.91 8.84 6.27
C ARG A 59 8.39 8.54 6.04
N LEU A 60 8.64 7.46 5.32
CA LEU A 60 9.97 6.95 5.03
C LEU A 60 10.19 6.84 3.53
N GLU A 61 11.42 7.09 3.11
CA GLU A 61 11.82 7.03 1.71
C GLU A 61 12.65 5.77 1.45
N GLY A 62 12.45 5.13 0.30
CA GLY A 62 13.15 3.89 -0.03
C GLY A 62 13.29 3.67 -1.54
N ILE A 63 14.20 2.77 -1.91
CA ILE A 63 14.39 2.37 -3.31
C ILE A 63 14.05 0.90 -3.45
N LEU A 64 13.09 0.60 -4.29
CA LEU A 64 12.74 -0.77 -4.66
C LEU A 64 13.51 -1.13 -5.93
N ASN A 65 14.27 -2.22 -5.87
CA ASN A 65 14.95 -2.80 -7.02
C ASN A 65 14.08 -3.94 -7.56
N ILE A 66 13.54 -3.79 -8.77
CA ILE A 66 12.89 -4.88 -9.50
C ILE A 66 13.68 -5.06 -10.79
N GLU A 67 14.25 -6.25 -10.96
CA GLU A 67 15.17 -6.56 -12.06
C GLU A 67 16.33 -5.56 -12.13
N ASN A 68 16.37 -4.71 -13.16
CA ASN A 68 17.38 -3.67 -13.35
C ASN A 68 16.84 -2.25 -13.16
N VAL A 69 15.61 -2.11 -12.64
CA VAL A 69 14.94 -0.83 -12.43
C VAL A 69 14.96 -0.46 -10.95
N LYS A 70 15.43 0.75 -10.65
CA LYS A 70 15.46 1.32 -9.30
C LYS A 70 14.29 2.28 -9.13
N ILE A 71 13.28 1.92 -8.35
CA ILE A 71 12.05 2.68 -8.23
C ILE A 71 12.02 3.39 -6.87
N PRO A 72 12.14 4.73 -6.81
CA PRO A 72 11.93 5.46 -5.57
C PRO A 72 10.47 5.33 -5.11
N PHE A 73 10.27 5.10 -3.82
CA PHE A 73 8.95 5.01 -3.21
C PHE A 73 8.91 5.71 -1.84
N ILE A 74 7.71 5.88 -1.32
CA ILE A 74 7.44 6.34 0.04
C ILE A 74 6.68 5.23 0.77
N ASN A 75 7.08 4.94 2.00
CA ASN A 75 6.31 4.12 2.91
C ASN A 75 5.68 5.03 3.97
N PHE A 76 4.36 4.93 4.14
CA PHE A 76 3.65 5.61 5.21
C PHE A 76 3.23 4.60 6.28
N ASN A 77 3.53 4.92 7.54
CA ASN A 77 3.12 4.15 8.71
C ASN A 77 2.20 5.03 9.55
N ILE A 78 0.90 5.00 9.25
CA ILE A 78 -0.07 5.95 9.81
C ILE A 78 -0.81 5.28 10.95
N LYS A 79 -0.67 5.83 12.15
CA LYS A 79 -1.47 5.47 13.30
C LYS A 79 -2.61 6.47 13.46
N GLU A 80 -3.85 6.03 13.30
CA GLU A 80 -5.00 6.89 13.62
C GLU A 80 -5.06 7.10 15.15
N GLU A 81 -4.88 8.35 15.59
CA GLU A 81 -4.75 8.67 17.02
C GLU A 81 -6.08 8.88 17.74
N ASN A 82 -7.20 9.07 17.02
CA ASN A 82 -8.51 9.31 17.64
C ASN A 82 -9.69 8.76 16.80
N PRO A 83 -10.55 7.88 17.35
CA PRO A 83 -10.40 7.20 18.64
C PRO A 83 -9.29 6.13 18.57
N ILE A 84 -8.47 5.96 19.62
CA ILE A 84 -7.40 4.93 19.62
C ILE A 84 -8.00 3.52 19.56
N GLU A 85 -9.14 3.30 20.21
CA GLU A 85 -9.77 1.98 20.34
C GLU A 85 -10.39 1.48 19.03
N THR A 86 -10.81 2.40 18.16
CA THR A 86 -11.45 2.09 16.87
C THR A 86 -10.62 2.53 15.67
N GLY A 87 -9.54 3.28 15.90
CA GLY A 87 -8.61 3.71 14.88
C GLY A 87 -7.83 2.54 14.31
N SER A 88 -7.35 2.72 13.09
CA SER A 88 -6.54 1.75 12.37
C SER A 88 -5.08 2.17 12.29
N TYR A 89 -4.21 1.18 12.27
CA TYR A 89 -2.84 1.34 11.82
C TYR A 89 -2.78 0.98 10.33
N TRP A 90 -2.26 1.91 9.53
CA TRP A 90 -2.10 1.78 8.09
C TRP A 90 -0.63 1.58 7.73
N PHE A 91 -0.39 0.71 6.75
CA PHE A 91 0.92 0.44 6.18
C PHE A 91 0.84 0.60 4.66
N ASP A 92 1.36 1.70 4.17
CA ASP A 92 1.21 2.09 2.76
C ASP A 92 2.55 2.13 2.06
N ILE A 93 2.57 1.72 0.80
CA ILE A 93 3.73 1.84 -0.09
C ILE A 93 3.27 2.56 -1.35
N SER A 94 3.76 3.77 -1.55
CA SER A 94 3.32 4.70 -2.58
C SER A 94 4.46 4.99 -3.56
N PHE A 95 4.18 4.79 -4.86
CA PHE A 95 5.10 5.04 -5.96
C PHE A 95 4.57 6.20 -6.81
N TYR A 96 5.41 7.19 -7.08
CA TYR A 96 5.01 8.30 -7.94
C TYR A 96 4.70 7.79 -9.36
N ILE A 97 3.53 8.15 -9.88
CA ILE A 97 3.10 7.76 -11.22
C ILE A 97 4.11 8.24 -12.27
N THR A 98 4.58 9.49 -12.17
CA THR A 98 5.59 10.03 -13.09
C THR A 98 6.92 9.27 -13.04
N THR A 99 7.27 8.71 -11.88
CA THR A 99 8.44 7.82 -11.75
C THR A 99 8.20 6.53 -12.52
N ILE A 100 7.04 5.91 -12.33
CA ILE A 100 6.66 4.65 -12.99
C ILE A 100 6.69 4.84 -14.52
N GLU A 101 5.97 5.85 -15.03
CA GLU A 101 5.88 6.16 -16.46
C GLU A 101 7.27 6.31 -17.08
N LYS A 102 8.14 7.10 -16.44
CA LYS A 102 9.48 7.37 -16.96
C LYS A 102 10.41 6.15 -16.90
N LEU A 103 10.33 5.37 -15.84
CA LEU A 103 11.20 4.20 -15.67
C LEU A 103 10.82 3.05 -16.59
N PHE A 104 9.52 2.82 -16.76
CA PHE A 104 8.99 1.72 -17.54
C PHE A 104 8.63 2.12 -18.98
N GLN A 105 8.88 3.38 -19.36
CA GLN A 105 8.60 3.94 -20.69
C GLN A 105 7.13 3.76 -21.09
N ILE A 106 6.24 4.02 -20.14
CA ILE A 106 4.79 3.95 -20.32
C ILE A 106 4.29 5.35 -20.64
N GLU A 107 3.34 5.45 -21.57
CA GLU A 107 2.66 6.71 -21.86
C GLU A 107 1.99 7.28 -20.59
N PRO A 108 1.92 8.62 -20.44
CA PRO A 108 1.29 9.24 -19.28
C PRO A 108 -0.13 8.73 -19.06
N GLN A 109 -0.46 8.40 -17.82
CA GLN A 109 -1.77 7.84 -17.49
C GLN A 109 -2.80 8.96 -17.39
N ASN A 110 -3.93 8.77 -18.07
CA ASN A 110 -5.12 9.59 -17.88
C ASN A 110 -5.90 9.06 -16.66
N TRP A 111 -6.31 9.97 -15.79
CA TRP A 111 -6.98 9.69 -14.51
C TRP A 111 -8.27 8.85 -14.62
N ASP A 112 -8.90 8.82 -15.80
CA ASP A 112 -10.16 8.13 -16.05
C ASP A 112 -9.98 6.69 -16.58
N GLU A 113 -8.74 6.25 -16.81
CA GLU A 113 -8.44 4.93 -17.38
C GLU A 113 -7.91 3.95 -16.34
N LYS A 114 -8.20 2.67 -16.56
CA LYS A 114 -7.78 1.58 -15.66
C LYS A 114 -6.27 1.59 -15.48
N SER A 115 -5.82 1.39 -14.24
CA SER A 115 -4.40 1.50 -13.90
C SER A 115 -3.47 0.71 -14.80
N ASN A 116 -2.57 1.42 -15.49
CA ASN A 116 -1.53 0.84 -16.34
C ASN A 116 -0.23 0.64 -15.54
N CYS A 117 -0.35 0.06 -14.34
CA CYS A 117 0.81 -0.31 -13.54
C CYS A 117 1.66 -1.35 -14.30
N PRO A 118 3.00 -1.18 -14.37
CA PRO A 118 3.89 -2.19 -14.92
C PRO A 118 3.64 -3.54 -14.26
N LYS A 119 3.65 -4.60 -15.07
CA LYS A 119 3.34 -5.95 -14.63
C LYS A 119 4.26 -6.39 -13.48
N GLU A 120 5.54 -6.09 -13.58
CA GLU A 120 6.57 -6.49 -12.62
C GLU A 120 6.35 -5.80 -11.26
N LEU A 121 5.97 -4.53 -11.26
CA LEU A 121 5.62 -3.80 -10.04
C LEU A 121 4.33 -4.34 -9.41
N LEU A 122 3.31 -4.59 -10.24
CA LEU A 122 2.04 -5.15 -9.79
C LEU A 122 2.25 -6.54 -9.16
N GLU A 123 3.00 -7.42 -9.83
CA GLU A 123 3.32 -8.76 -9.34
C GLU A 123 4.12 -8.71 -8.04
N TYR A 124 5.10 -7.82 -7.93
CA TYR A 124 5.84 -7.61 -6.69
C TYR A 124 4.91 -7.20 -5.54
N LEU A 125 4.02 -6.21 -5.75
CA LEU A 125 3.13 -5.72 -4.70
C LEU A 125 2.08 -6.76 -4.29
N LEU A 126 1.57 -7.55 -5.24
CA LEU A 126 0.68 -8.67 -4.93
C LEU A 126 1.38 -9.76 -4.10
N GLN A 127 2.63 -10.09 -4.43
CA GLN A 127 3.43 -11.04 -3.63
C GLN A 127 3.76 -10.49 -2.24
N LEU A 128 4.12 -9.21 -2.18
CA LEU A 128 4.39 -8.51 -0.93
C LEU A 128 3.18 -8.54 0.00
N MET A 129 2.01 -8.14 -0.50
CA MET A 129 0.75 -8.19 0.24
C MET A 129 0.45 -9.58 0.80
N LYS A 130 0.64 -10.65 0.00
CA LYS A 130 0.45 -12.03 0.46
C LYS A 130 1.42 -12.40 1.60
N LYS A 131 2.71 -12.05 1.48
CA LYS A 131 3.70 -12.33 2.52
C LYS A 131 3.44 -11.52 3.80
N LEU A 132 3.01 -10.27 3.68
CA LEU A 132 2.59 -9.45 4.84
C LEU A 132 1.38 -10.08 5.55
N TYR A 133 0.42 -10.57 4.77
CA TYR A 133 -0.74 -11.28 5.29
C TYR A 133 -0.36 -12.59 6.03
N GLU A 134 0.63 -13.33 5.54
CA GLU A 134 1.17 -14.53 6.24
C GLU A 134 1.82 -14.20 7.59
N ILE A 135 2.45 -13.01 7.73
CA ILE A 135 3.05 -12.56 9.00
C ILE A 135 1.98 -12.26 10.04
N HIS A 136 0.94 -11.55 9.62
CA HIS A 136 -0.25 -11.29 10.43
C HIS A 136 -1.40 -10.92 9.49
N PRO A 137 -2.58 -11.57 9.57
CA PRO A 137 -3.70 -11.20 8.71
C PRO A 137 -4.16 -9.76 8.93
N PHE A 138 -4.22 -8.96 7.86
CA PHE A 138 -4.72 -7.59 7.89
C PHE A 138 -6.24 -7.53 7.67
N LYS A 139 -6.85 -6.36 7.93
CA LYS A 139 -8.30 -6.14 7.77
C LYS A 139 -8.71 -5.99 6.31
N LEU A 140 -8.01 -5.13 5.57
CA LEU A 140 -8.27 -4.78 4.18
C LEU A 140 -6.96 -4.31 3.53
N ALA A 141 -6.75 -4.65 2.26
CA ALA A 141 -5.74 -4.01 1.43
C ALA A 141 -6.36 -3.49 0.13
N LEU A 142 -5.81 -2.38 -0.36
CA LEU A 142 -6.18 -1.70 -1.58
C LEU A 142 -4.93 -1.57 -2.44
N LEU A 143 -5.08 -1.78 -3.74
CA LEU A 143 -3.98 -1.69 -4.70
C LEU A 143 -4.46 -0.95 -5.94
N ASP A 144 -4.20 0.36 -6.00
CA ASP A 144 -4.62 1.22 -7.11
C ASP A 144 -3.97 2.60 -7.05
N PHE A 145 -4.36 3.50 -7.95
CA PHE A 145 -3.97 4.91 -7.88
C PHE A 145 -4.74 5.70 -6.82
N GLU A 146 -4.02 6.58 -6.11
CA GLU A 146 -4.58 7.53 -5.13
C GLU A 146 -5.64 6.90 -4.23
N ILE A 147 -5.28 5.77 -3.62
CA ILE A 147 -6.24 4.88 -2.95
C ILE A 147 -6.03 4.82 -1.43
N SER A 148 -4.94 5.42 -0.93
CA SER A 148 -4.68 5.49 0.51
C SER A 148 -5.84 6.15 1.25
N GLY A 149 -6.38 5.43 2.24
CA GLY A 149 -7.46 5.91 3.10
C GLY A 149 -8.85 5.98 2.48
N GLU A 150 -9.04 5.53 1.24
CA GLU A 150 -10.32 5.65 0.51
C GLU A 150 -11.42 4.78 1.13
N TYR A 151 -11.10 3.53 1.50
CA TYR A 151 -12.07 2.61 2.11
C TYR A 151 -11.48 1.86 3.30
N ARG A 152 -12.34 1.54 4.26
CA ARG A 152 -12.09 0.65 5.40
C ARG A 152 -12.87 -0.66 5.24
N ILE A 153 -12.45 -1.72 5.94
CA ILE A 153 -13.20 -2.98 5.98
C ILE A 153 -14.65 -2.76 6.46
N GLU A 154 -14.85 -1.79 7.36
CA GLU A 154 -16.16 -1.42 7.89
C GLU A 154 -17.11 -0.89 6.80
N ASP A 155 -16.58 -0.21 5.76
CA ASP A 155 -17.39 0.36 4.67
C ASP A 155 -18.03 -0.74 3.81
N LEU A 156 -17.37 -1.90 3.70
CA LEU A 156 -17.84 -3.04 2.92
C LEU A 156 -19.08 -3.73 3.52
N LYS A 157 -19.43 -3.41 4.76
CA LYS A 157 -20.66 -3.88 5.40
C LYS A 157 -21.89 -3.08 4.94
N ASN A 158 -21.69 -1.86 4.45
CA ASN A 158 -22.77 -0.95 4.08
C ASN A 158 -23.44 -1.39 2.78
N LEU A 159 -24.77 -1.43 2.76
CA LEU A 159 -25.57 -1.82 1.58
C LEU A 159 -25.39 -0.85 0.40
N ASP A 160 -25.07 0.41 0.70
CA ASP A 160 -24.92 1.49 -0.27
C ASP A 160 -23.45 1.79 -0.59
N PHE A 161 -22.55 0.83 -0.34
CA PHE A 161 -21.13 0.96 -0.69
C PHE A 161 -20.97 1.18 -2.22
N VAL A 162 -20.25 2.24 -2.57
CA VAL A 162 -19.91 2.58 -3.95
C VAL A 162 -18.40 2.61 -4.09
N ASN A 163 -17.87 1.74 -4.95
CA ASN A 163 -16.46 1.72 -5.32
C ASN A 163 -16.20 2.74 -6.42
N TRP A 164 -16.09 4.03 -6.06
CA TRP A 164 -15.90 5.14 -6.99
C TRP A 164 -14.58 5.04 -7.77
N SER A 165 -13.55 4.51 -7.13
CA SER A 165 -12.22 4.33 -7.71
C SER A 165 -12.10 3.08 -8.59
N ASN A 166 -13.12 2.22 -8.64
CA ASN A 166 -13.07 0.91 -9.31
C ASN A 166 -11.91 0.01 -8.84
N SER A 167 -11.43 0.23 -7.61
CA SER A 167 -10.25 -0.46 -7.09
C SER A 167 -10.52 -1.90 -6.72
N ILE A 168 -9.47 -2.72 -6.80
CA ILE A 168 -9.53 -4.10 -6.34
C ILE A 168 -9.20 -4.12 -4.85
N LEU A 169 -10.16 -4.60 -4.06
CA LEU A 169 -10.04 -4.72 -2.61
C LEU A 169 -9.62 -6.14 -2.25
N TYR A 170 -8.71 -6.31 -1.30
CA TYR A 170 -8.20 -7.62 -0.89
C TYR A 170 -8.49 -7.85 0.58
N ILE A 171 -9.05 -9.03 0.89
CA ILE A 171 -9.37 -9.42 2.26
C ILE A 171 -8.95 -10.86 2.53
N GLY A 172 -8.71 -11.15 3.80
CA GLY A 172 -8.64 -12.51 4.32
C GLY A 172 -10.00 -13.18 4.41
N LYS A 173 -10.02 -14.51 4.38
CA LYS A 173 -11.25 -15.32 4.50
C LYS A 173 -11.99 -15.06 5.82
N GLU A 174 -11.25 -14.80 6.89
CA GLU A 174 -11.74 -14.45 8.22
C GLU A 174 -12.45 -13.09 8.30
N ASN A 175 -12.39 -12.28 7.25
CA ASN A 175 -13.11 -11.01 7.16
C ASN A 175 -14.33 -11.08 6.22
N LEU A 176 -14.67 -12.26 5.67
CA LEU A 176 -15.82 -12.40 4.76
C LEU A 176 -17.14 -12.04 5.40
N ASP A 177 -17.32 -12.34 6.69
CA ASP A 177 -18.52 -12.00 7.46
C ASP A 177 -18.68 -10.48 7.67
N LYS A 178 -17.63 -9.71 7.42
CA LYS A 178 -17.64 -8.24 7.46
C LYS A 178 -18.04 -7.61 6.13
N VAL A 179 -18.16 -8.40 5.06
CA VAL A 179 -18.54 -7.91 3.73
C VAL A 179 -20.00 -8.24 3.46
N ASN A 180 -20.76 -7.22 3.05
CA ASN A 180 -22.12 -7.45 2.57
C ASN A 180 -22.10 -8.28 1.29
N GLU A 181 -23.04 -9.22 1.12
CA GLU A 181 -23.13 -10.09 -0.06
C GLU A 181 -23.10 -9.30 -1.38
N LYS A 182 -23.76 -8.13 -1.44
CA LYS A 182 -23.76 -7.26 -2.63
C LYS A 182 -22.40 -6.67 -2.99
N ASN A 183 -21.52 -6.56 -2.00
CA ASN A 183 -20.19 -5.96 -2.12
C ASN A 183 -19.09 -7.00 -2.39
N LEU A 184 -19.42 -8.31 -2.31
CA LEU A 184 -18.45 -9.39 -2.58
C LEU A 184 -17.82 -9.30 -3.98
N LYS A 185 -18.53 -8.70 -4.95
CA LYS A 185 -18.02 -8.48 -6.31
C LYS A 185 -16.82 -7.52 -6.39
N TYR A 186 -16.57 -6.71 -5.36
CA TYR A 186 -15.45 -5.76 -5.30
C TYR A 186 -14.23 -6.31 -4.58
N VAL A 187 -14.36 -7.45 -3.89
CA VAL A 187 -13.28 -8.03 -3.08
C VAL A 187 -12.67 -9.25 -3.76
N LYS A 188 -11.37 -9.41 -3.58
CA LYS A 188 -10.62 -10.64 -3.83
C LYS A 188 -10.19 -11.23 -2.50
N ILE A 189 -10.40 -12.53 -2.37
CA ILE A 189 -10.01 -13.28 -1.17
C ILE A 189 -8.56 -13.71 -1.34
N LEU A 190 -7.74 -13.47 -0.33
CA LEU A 190 -6.36 -13.96 -0.29
C LEU A 190 -6.34 -15.45 0.05
N ASN A 191 -5.47 -16.20 -0.64
CA ASN A 191 -5.27 -17.65 -0.48
C ASN A 191 -6.40 -18.56 -0.98
N GLU A 192 -7.14 -18.12 -2.00
CA GLU A 192 -7.91 -19.01 -2.89
C GLU A 192 -7.06 -19.49 -4.08
#